data_AF-A0A382GXE3-F1
#
_entry.id   AF-A0A382GXE3-F1
#
_cell.length_a   1.000
_cell.length_b   1.000
_cell.length_c   1.000
_cell.angle_alpha   90.00
_cell.angle_beta   90.00
_cell.angle_gamma   90.00
#
_symmetry.space_group_name_H-M   'P 1'
#
loop_
_entity.id
_entity.type
_entity.pdbx_description
1 polymer ?
#
loop_
_entity_poly.entity_id
_entity_poly.type
_entity_poly.pdbx_seq_one_letter_code
_entity_poly.pdbx_strand_id
1 'polypeptide(L)' 'MADDLLSKYKTAIKGLTLVPGGGGCFEVSLNSELIFSKLEVGNFPTSEQIFEKLP' A
#
# COMPACT_ATOMS: atom_id res chain seq x y z
N MET A 1 -1.19 6.67 -5.35
CA MET A 1 -1.03 5.79 -4.17
C MET A 1 0.23 6.13 -3.38
N ALA A 2 1.45 5.91 -3.92
CA ALA A 2 2.69 6.22 -3.18
C ALA A 2 2.80 7.72 -2.83
N ASP A 3 2.46 8.59 -3.78
CA ASP A 3 2.40 10.03 -3.55
C ASP A 3 1.35 10.41 -2.48
N ASP A 4 0.15 9.85 -2.55
CA ASP A 4 -0.92 10.10 -1.56
C ASP A 4 -0.49 9.70 -0.14
N LEU A 5 0.21 8.56 0.00
CA LEU A 5 0.75 8.10 1.29
C LEU A 5 1.79 9.07 1.84
N LEU A 6 2.75 9.49 1.01
CA LEU A 6 3.77 10.46 1.40
C LEU A 6 3.17 11.82 1.74
N SER A 7 2.17 12.26 0.98
CA SER A 7 1.47 13.54 1.21
C SER A 7 0.67 13.53 2.51
N LYS A 8 0.02 12.40 2.85
CA LYS A 8 -0.81 12.27 4.06
C LYS A 8 0.02 12.05 5.33
N TYR A 9 1.00 11.15 5.29
CA TYR A 9 1.73 10.72 6.48
C TYR A 9 3.11 11.40 6.62
N LYS A 10 3.66 12.00 5.56
CA LYS A 10 4.90 12.80 5.56
C LYS A 10 6.00 12.19 6.43
N THR A 11 6.26 12.79 7.61
CA THR A 11 7.31 12.41 8.54
C THR A 11 7.02 11.15 9.35
N ALA A 12 5.79 10.62 9.31
CA ALA A 12 5.44 9.36 9.95
C ALA A 12 5.92 8.14 9.16
N ILE A 13 6.22 8.28 7.86
CA ILE A 13 6.75 7.19 7.04
C ILE A 13 8.28 7.22 7.13
N LYS A 14 8.87 6.20 7.76
CA LYS A 14 10.33 6.04 7.82
C LYS A 14 10.94 5.75 6.45
N GLY A 15 10.21 5.06 5.59
CA GLY A 15 10.59 4.81 4.21
C GLY A 15 9.47 4.13 3.44
N LEU A 16 9.39 4.43 2.14
CA LEU A 16 8.47 3.79 1.20
C LEU A 16 9.31 3.11 0.13
N THR A 17 9.06 1.82 -0.10
CA THR A 17 9.76 1.03 -1.12
C THR A 17 8.78 0.57 -2.18
N LEU A 18 9.11 0.79 -3.45
CA LEU A 18 8.36 0.24 -4.57
C LEU A 18 9.05 -1.05 -5.00
N VAL A 19 8.42 -2.19 -4.70
CA VAL A 19 8.91 -3.50 -5.12
C VAL A 19 8.24 -3.86 -6.45
N PRO A 20 8.99 -4.10 -7.53
CA PRO A 20 8.39 -4.53 -8.79
C PRO A 20 7.77 -5.92 -8.62
N GLY A 21 6.46 -6.01 -8.85
CA GLY A 21 5.69 -7.25 -8.82
C GLY A 21 5.46 -7.84 -10.22
N GLY A 22 5.14 -9.12 -10.29
CA GLY A 22 4.81 -9.85 -11.53
C GLY A 22 3.33 -10.25 -11.61
N GLY A 23 2.86 -10.61 -12.81
CA GLY A 23 1.54 -11.24 -12.97
C GLY A 23 0.33 -10.34 -12.63
N GLY A 24 0.50 -9.01 -12.66
CA GLY A 24 -0.58 -8.07 -12.34
C GLY A 24 -0.93 -7.99 -10.85
N CYS A 25 -0.04 -8.51 -9.98
CA CYS A 25 -0.18 -8.38 -8.53
C CYS A 25 -0.05 -6.92 -8.11
N PHE A 26 -0.76 -6.58 -7.03
CA PHE A 26 -0.59 -5.32 -6.34
C PHE A 26 -0.79 -5.58 -4.86
N GLU A 27 0.29 -5.48 -4.11
CA GLU A 27 0.35 -5.83 -2.69
C GLU A 27 0.86 -4.65 -1.91
N VAL A 28 0.21 -4.38 -0.78
CA VAL A 28 0.61 -3.32 0.14
C VAL A 28 0.92 -3.96 1.47
N SER A 29 2.14 -3.74 1.95
CA SER A 29 2.60 -4.27 3.24
C SER A 29 3.08 -3.15 4.14
N LEU A 30 2.71 -3.21 5.41
CA LEU A 30 3.18 -2.32 6.47
C LEU A 30 4.13 -3.10 7.37
N ASN A 31 5.40 -2.66 7.50
CA ASN A 31 6.40 -3.34 8.35
C ASN A 31 6.53 -4.85 8.07
N SER A 32 6.43 -5.26 6.80
CA SER A 32 6.41 -6.67 6.33
C SER A 32 5.13 -7.45 6.59
N GLU A 33 4.09 -6.81 7.12
CA GLU A 33 2.75 -7.40 7.26
C GLU A 33 1.88 -7.00 6.08
N LEU A 34 1.35 -7.98 5.35
CA LEU A 34 0.46 -7.76 4.21
C LEU A 34 -0.89 -7.20 4.69
N ILE A 35 -1.16 -5.95 4.35
CA ILE A 35 -2.42 -5.27 4.71
C ILE A 35 -3.44 -5.27 3.56
N PHE A 36 -2.97 -5.50 2.33
CA PHE A 36 -3.82 -5.59 1.15
C PHE A 36 -3.18 -6.43 0.04
N SER A 37 -3.95 -7.30 -0.60
CA SER A 37 -3.56 -7.97 -1.84
C SER A 37 -4.66 -7.88 -2.89
N LYS A 38 -4.31 -7.33 -4.06
CA LYS A 38 -5.20 -7.32 -5.23
C LYS A 38 -5.51 -8.73 -5.72
N LEU A 39 -4.61 -9.69 -5.51
CA LEU A 39 -4.86 -11.08 -5.92
C LEU A 39 -5.98 -11.71 -5.09
N GLU A 40 -6.12 -11.32 -3.83
CA GLU A 40 -7.20 -11.79 -2.95
C GLU A 40 -8.52 -11.06 -3.19
N VAL A 41 -8.46 -9.73 -3.33
CA VAL A 41 -9.66 -8.89 -3.48
C VAL A 41 -10.15 -8.83 -4.94
N GLY A 42 -9.30 -9.19 -5.90
CA GLY A 42 -9.57 -9.16 -7.34
C GLY A 42 -9.57 -7.77 -7.96
N ASN A 43 -9.44 -6.70 -7.17
CA ASN A 43 -9.53 -5.32 -7.62
C ASN A 43 -8.40 -4.44 -7.06
N PHE A 44 -8.10 -3.36 -7.78
CA PHE A 44 -7.12 -2.38 -7.33
C PHE A 44 -7.67 -1.58 -6.14
N PRO A 45 -6.86 -1.33 -5.09
CA PRO A 45 -7.34 -0.62 -3.91
C PRO A 45 -7.55 0.86 -4.20
N THR A 46 -8.52 1.47 -3.53
CA THR A 46 -8.60 2.94 -3.42
C THR A 46 -7.63 3.43 -2.34
N SER A 47 -7.20 4.70 -2.43
CA SER A 47 -6.29 5.29 -1.43
C SER A 47 -6.90 5.24 -0.02
N GLU A 48 -8.21 5.46 0.10
CA GLU A 48 -8.93 5.41 1.39
C GLU A 48 -8.88 4.02 2.03
N GLN A 49 -9.09 2.95 1.26
CA GLN A 49 -9.04 1.57 1.78
C GLN A 49 -7.69 1.25 2.41
N ILE A 50 -6.60 1.73 1.81
CA ILE A 50 -5.25 1.56 2.37
C ILE A 50 -5.09 2.41 3.62
N PHE A 51 -5.56 3.65 3.61
CA PHE A 51 -5.46 4.54 4.77
C PHE A 51 -6.21 4.05 6.00
N GLU A 52 -7.36 3.40 5.85
CA GLU A 52 -8.10 2.81 6.98
C GLU A 52 -7.37 1.63 7.63
N LYS A 53 -6.45 0.98 6.90
CA LYS A 53 -5.63 -0.13 7.38
C LYS A 53 -4.32 0.33 8.00
N LEU A 54 -3.98 1.61 7.86
CA LEU A 54 -2.77 2.21 8.40
C LEU A 54 -3.08 2.89 9.74
N PRO A 55 -2.21 2.72 10.75
CA PRO A 55 -2.39 3.32 12.07
C PRO A 55 -2.23 4.85 12.07
#